data_AF-A0A6A0ALI3-F1
#
_entry.id   AF-A0A6A0ALI3-F1
#
_cell.length_a   1.000
_cell.length_b   1.000
_cell.length_c   1.000
_cell.angle_alpha   90.00
_cell.angle_beta   90.00
_cell.angle_gamma   90.00
#
_symmetry.space_group_name_H-M   'P 1'
#
loop_
_entity.id
_entity.type
_entity.pdbx_description
1 polymer ?
#
loop_
_entity_poly.entity_id
_entity_poly.type
_entity_poly.pdbx_seq_one_letter_code
_entity_poly.pdbx_strand_id
1 'polypeptide(L)' 'MTEKVGTQLPDVVLYEGDAQTKGVLFAVPGAFTPGCSKTHLPGYVSAYEQFKEAGADIIVCVATN' A
#
# COMPACT_ATOMS: atom_id res chain seq x y z
N MET A 1 0.24 5.16 -15.50
CA MET A 1 -0.48 6.24 -14.81
C MET A 1 0.37 6.60 -13.60
N THR A 2 0.96 7.78 -13.58
CA THR A 2 1.82 8.23 -12.47
C THR A 2 1.08 9.35 -11.78
N GLU A 3 0.67 9.11 -10.53
CA GLU A 3 0.14 10.16 -9.67
C GLU A 3 1.27 11.14 -9.33
N LYS A 4 0.96 12.43 -9.31
CA LYS A 4 1.93 13.47 -8.94
C LYS A 4 1.81 13.74 -7.46
N VAL A 5 2.91 14.14 -6.84
CA VAL A 5 2.86 14.61 -5.44
C VAL A 5 1.87 15.77 -5.35
N GLY A 6 0.89 15.66 -4.44
CA GLY A 6 -0.16 16.64 -4.24
C GLY A 6 -1.45 16.42 -5.03
N THR A 7 -1.54 15.38 -5.88
CA THR A 7 -2.85 14.98 -6.45
C THR A 7 -3.68 14.26 -5.39
N GLN A 8 -4.97 14.58 -5.36
CA GLN A 8 -5.91 13.85 -4.54
C GLN A 8 -6.12 12.46 -5.16
N LEU A 9 -6.01 11.41 -4.35
CA LEU A 9 -6.31 10.05 -4.78
C LEU A 9 -7.79 9.97 -5.20
N PRO A 10 -8.12 9.18 -6.24
CA PRO A 10 -9.49 9.01 -6.68
C PRO A 10 -10.34 8.41 -5.55
N ASP A 11 -11.61 8.81 -5.49
CA ASP A 11 -12.57 8.30 -4.51
C ASP A 11 -13.00 6.88 -4.90
N VAL A 12 -12.19 5.91 -4.47
CA VAL A 12 -12.40 4.47 -4.71
C VAL A 12 -12.28 3.76 -3.38
N VAL A 13 -13.29 2.96 -3.03
CA VAL A 13 -13.31 2.17 -1.80
C VAL A 13 -12.38 0.97 -1.98
N LEU A 14 -11.17 1.07 -1.42
CA LEU A 14 -10.14 0.01 -1.46
C LEU A 14 -9.89 -0.63 -0.09
N TYR A 15 -10.32 0.02 0.99
CA TYR A 15 -10.14 -0.42 2.36
C TYR A 15 -11.38 -0.07 3.18
N GLU A 16 -11.83 -1.01 4.00
CA GLU A 16 -12.89 -0.80 4.98
C GLU A 16 -12.27 -0.20 6.25
N GLY A 17 -12.12 1.12 6.27
CA GLY A 17 -11.62 1.88 7.42
C GLY A 17 -11.75 3.38 7.23
N ASP A 18 -11.34 4.16 8.23
CA ASP A 18 -11.54 5.62 8.23
C ASP A 18 -10.65 6.31 7.18
N ALA A 19 -11.27 7.12 6.32
CA ALA A 19 -10.59 7.84 5.21
C ALA A 19 -9.59 8.91 5.65
N GLN A 20 -9.43 9.16 6.96
CA GLN A 20 -8.52 10.16 7.53
C GLN A 20 -7.18 9.57 7.99
N THR A 21 -6.96 8.28 7.78
CA THR A 21 -5.75 7.58 8.22
C THR A 21 -4.59 7.81 7.26
N LYS A 22 -3.41 8.18 7.77
CA LYS A 22 -2.21 8.34 6.95
C LYS A 22 -1.64 6.95 6.65
N GLY A 23 -1.46 6.64 5.38
CA GLY A 23 -1.07 5.28 4.96
C GLY A 23 -0.11 5.24 3.79
N VAL A 24 0.51 4.08 3.63
CA VAL A 24 1.33 3.72 2.46
C VAL A 24 0.52 2.82 1.56
N LEU A 25 0.34 3.22 0.29
CA LEU A 25 -0.33 2.41 -0.74
C LEU A 25 0.71 1.92 -1.75
N PHE A 26 0.75 0.62 -1.99
CA PHE A 26 1.55 0.04 -3.06
C PHE A 26 0.76 -0.99 -3.85
N ALA A 27 1.15 -1.18 -5.12
CA ALA A 27 0.47 -2.09 -6.03
C ALA A 27 1.41 -3.23 -6.47
N VAL A 28 0.84 -4.42 -6.63
CA VAL A 28 1.47 -5.57 -7.29
C VAL A 28 0.65 -5.96 -8.51
N PRO A 29 1.27 -6.43 -9.61
CA PRO A 29 0.55 -6.86 -10.80
C PRO A 29 -0.36 -8.09 -10.58
N GLY A 30 -0.12 -8.87 -9.52
CA GLY A 30 -1.00 -9.98 -9.15
C GLY A 30 -0.60 -10.62 -7.83
N ALA A 31 -1.60 -10.98 -7.03
CA ALA A 31 -1.41 -11.76 -5.82
C ALA A 31 -0.84 -13.14 -6.16
N PHE A 32 -0.05 -13.71 -5.25
CA PHE A 32 0.54 -15.05 -5.38
C PHE A 32 1.55 -15.25 -6.53
N THR A 33 1.95 -14.19 -7.23
CA THR A 33 3.01 -14.28 -8.25
C THR A 33 4.40 -14.35 -7.59
N PRO A 34 5.37 -15.12 -8.14
CA PRO A 34 6.62 -15.44 -7.43
C PRO A 34 7.43 -14.23 -6.96
N GLY A 35 7.47 -13.14 -7.74
CA GLY A 35 8.15 -11.90 -7.35
C GLY A 35 7.38 -11.10 -6.30
N CYS A 36 6.06 -11.00 -6.44
CA CYS A 36 5.23 -10.19 -5.55
C CYS A 36 5.14 -10.80 -4.14
N SER A 37 5.08 -12.13 -4.03
CA SER A 37 4.92 -12.84 -2.75
C SER A 37 6.24 -13.16 -2.03
N LYS A 38 7.39 -13.22 -2.75
CA LYS A 38 8.67 -13.58 -2.13
C LYS A 38 9.50 -12.37 -1.69
N THR A 39 9.39 -11.24 -2.37
CA THR A 39 10.28 -10.09 -2.12
C THR A 39 9.54 -8.78 -1.92
N HIS A 40 8.55 -8.46 -2.76
CA HIS A 40 7.89 -7.15 -2.69
C HIS A 40 7.05 -6.99 -1.41
N LEU A 41 6.04 -7.84 -1.22
CA LEU A 41 5.16 -7.75 -0.06
C LEU A 41 5.86 -8.05 1.29
N PRO A 42 6.72 -9.10 1.39
CA PRO A 42 7.43 -9.37 2.64
C PRO A 42 8.33 -8.22 3.12
N GLY A 43 8.88 -7.42 2.19
CA GLY A 43 9.66 -6.22 2.53
C GLY A 43 8.86 -5.22 3.34
N TYR A 44 7.64 -4.88 2.89
CA TYR A 44 6.74 -3.96 3.60
C TYR A 44 6.28 -4.52 4.95
N VAL A 45 6.06 -5.83 5.05
CA VAL A 45 5.73 -6.48 6.33
C VAL A 45 6.89 -6.36 7.32
N SER A 46 8.12 -6.63 6.88
CA SER A 46 9.30 -6.52 7.75
C SER A 46 9.61 -5.09 8.19
N ALA A 47 9.26 -4.10 7.36
CA ALA A 47 9.46 -2.68 7.62
C ALA A 47 8.26 -2.00 8.30
N TYR A 48 7.22 -2.76 8.69
CA TYR A 48 5.98 -2.20 9.23
C TYR A 48 6.20 -1.23 10.40
N GLU A 49 7.06 -1.60 11.36
CA GLU A 49 7.36 -0.73 12.51
C GLU A 49 8.04 0.59 12.09
N GLN A 50 8.91 0.57 11.08
CA GLN A 50 9.56 1.78 10.57
C GLN A 50 8.55 2.73 9.91
N PHE A 51 7.58 2.18 9.17
CA PHE A 51 6.50 2.97 8.60
C PHE A 51 5.59 3.56 9.67
N LYS A 52 5.28 2.77 10.71
CA LYS A 52 4.50 3.23 11.85
C LYS A 52 5.20 4.35 12.62
N GLU A 53 6.50 4.23 12.87
CA GLU A 53 7.33 5.28 13.48
C GLU A 53 7.40 6.55 12.60
N ALA A 54 7.37 6.41 11.28
CA ALA A 54 7.27 7.52 10.33
C ALA A 54 5.85 8.14 10.23
N GLY A 55 4.89 7.64 11.02
CA GLY A 55 3.52 8.12 11.09
C GLY A 55 2.61 7.61 9.97
N ALA A 56 2.87 6.43 9.43
CA ALA A 56 1.91 5.70 8.61
C ALA A 56 1.21 4.65 9.46
N ASP A 57 -0.08 4.84 9.69
CA ASP A 57 -0.91 3.98 10.54
C ASP A 57 -1.33 2.69 9.81
N ILE A 58 -1.40 2.75 8.47
CA ILE A 58 -1.79 1.61 7.62
C ILE A 58 -0.86 1.44 6.42
N ILE A 59 -0.69 0.18 6.00
CA ILE A 59 -0.04 -0.17 4.73
C ILE A 59 -1.02 -1.01 3.93
N VAL A 60 -1.35 -0.57 2.73
CA VAL A 60 -2.33 -1.20 1.84
C VAL A 60 -1.61 -1.72 0.59
N CYS A 61 -1.81 -3.01 0.30
CA CYS A 61 -1.34 -3.67 -0.92
C CYS A 61 -2.54 -3.92 -1.84
N VAL A 62 -2.47 -3.45 -3.08
CA VAL A 62 -3.50 -3.69 -4.10
C VAL A 62 -2.95 -4.60 -5.19
N ALA A 63 -3.72 -5.60 -5.59
CA ALA A 63 -3.44 -6.48 -6.72
C ALA A 63 -4.51 -6.33 -7.80
N THR A 64 -4.11 -6.42 -9.07
CA THR A 64 -5.00 -6.20 -10.23
C THR A 64 -5.50 -7.49 -10.89
N ASN A 65 -5.45 -8.63 -10.19
CA ASN A 65 -5.79 -9.95 -10.73
C ASN A 65 -7.18 -10.44 -10.33
#